data_AF-A0A5B9RCB3-F1
#
_entry.id   AF-A0A5B9RCB3-F1
#
_cell.length_a   1.000
_cell.length_b   1.000
_cell.length_c   1.000
_cell.angle_alpha   90.00
_cell.angle_beta   90.00
_cell.angle_gamma   90.00
#
_symmetry.space_group_name_H-M   'P 1'
#
loop_
_entity.id
_entity.type
_entity.pdbx_description
1 polymer ?
#
loop_
_entity_poly.entity_id
_entity_poly.type
_entity_poly.pdbx_seq_one_letter_code
_entity_poly.pdbx_strand_id
1 'polypeptide(L)'
;MQIKTINLKSKISRINLRNNLYKFFKQTKFNSKYLNVFTKVSTNKSTINLGPKQIINLKNQNEINTYKTLVINSFLNQEFKNKTNNKDLILIYYIETDKESYDNYIKQISNLNDSLLDSGE
;
A
#
# COMPACT_ATOMS: atom_id res chain seq x y z
N MET A 1 -4.36 -0.62 15.41
CA MET A 1 -4.25 -0.79 13.93
C MET A 1 -5.64 -0.83 13.33
N GLN A 2 -5.88 -0.09 12.24
CA GLN A 2 -7.19 -0.03 11.55
C GLN A 2 -7.13 -0.80 10.22
N ILE A 3 -8.28 -1.29 9.77
CA ILE A 3 -8.42 -2.02 8.50
C ILE A 3 -9.60 -1.43 7.73
N LYS A 4 -9.33 -0.96 6.51
CA LYS A 4 -10.38 -0.64 5.53
C LYS A 4 -10.59 -1.86 4.64
N THR A 5 -11.72 -2.53 4.85
CA THR A 5 -12.18 -3.62 3.97
C THR A 5 -13.01 -3.07 2.83
N ILE A 6 -12.68 -3.47 1.61
CA ILE A 6 -13.40 -3.09 0.40
C ILE A 6 -13.97 -4.35 -0.23
N ASN A 7 -15.29 -4.49 -0.12
CA ASN A 7 -16.05 -5.53 -0.81
C ASN A 7 -16.12 -5.20 -2.30
N LEU A 8 -15.85 -6.20 -3.13
CA LEU A 8 -15.87 -6.04 -4.57
C LEU A 8 -17.19 -6.50 -5.14
N LYS A 9 -17.62 -5.85 -6.22
CA LYS A 9 -18.78 -6.29 -7.01
C LYS A 9 -18.36 -7.11 -8.23
N SER A 10 -17.05 -7.18 -8.50
CA SER A 10 -16.44 -7.84 -9.66
C SER A 10 -15.04 -8.32 -9.30
N LYS A 11 -14.42 -9.11 -10.18
CA LYS A 11 -13.01 -9.53 -10.01
C LYS A 11 -12.09 -8.33 -9.80
N ILE A 12 -11.04 -8.50 -9.00
CA ILE A 12 -10.03 -7.45 -8.84
C ILE A 12 -9.41 -7.16 -10.19
N SER A 13 -9.34 -5.89 -10.54
CA SER A 13 -8.70 -5.40 -11.75
C SER A 13 -7.78 -4.24 -11.38
N ARG A 14 -6.80 -3.96 -12.25
CA ARG A 14 -5.94 -2.78 -12.10
C ARG A 14 -6.76 -1.51 -11.89
N ILE A 15 -7.86 -1.36 -12.63
CA ILE A 15 -8.70 -0.17 -12.60
C ILE A 15 -9.43 -0.06 -11.26
N ASN A 16 -10.09 -1.12 -10.80
CA ASN A 16 -10.84 -1.05 -9.54
C ASN A 16 -9.91 -0.92 -8.32
N LEU A 17 -8.75 -1.58 -8.31
CA LEU A 17 -7.75 -1.45 -7.26
C LEU A 17 -7.23 -0.01 -7.18
N ARG A 18 -6.87 0.60 -8.33
CA ARG A 18 -6.40 1.99 -8.39
C ARG A 18 -7.47 2.96 -7.89
N ASN A 19 -8.71 2.78 -8.31
CA ASN A 19 -9.83 3.63 -7.91
C ASN A 19 -10.12 3.51 -6.41
N ASN A 20 -10.04 2.30 -5.86
CA ASN A 20 -10.24 2.06 -4.44
C ASN A 20 -9.13 2.66 -3.57
N LEU A 21 -7.87 2.55 -3.99
CA LEU A 21 -6.75 3.23 -3.32
C LEU A 21 -6.90 4.76 -3.39
N TYR A 22 -7.30 5.30 -4.54
CA TYR A 22 -7.58 6.74 -4.68
C TYR A 22 -8.67 7.20 -3.71
N LYS A 23 -9.79 6.47 -3.65
CA LYS A 23 -10.89 6.76 -2.71
C LYS A 23 -10.42 6.68 -1.27
N PHE A 24 -9.63 5.66 -0.91
CA PHE A 24 -9.06 5.53 0.43
C PHE A 24 -8.29 6.79 0.84
N PHE A 25 -7.34 7.27 0.03
CA PHE A 25 -6.54 8.44 0.37
C PHE A 25 -7.31 9.76 0.32
N LYS A 26 -8.33 9.87 -0.55
CA LYS A 26 -9.09 11.12 -0.72
C LYS A 26 -10.25 11.27 0.27
N GLN A 27 -10.91 10.17 0.63
CA GLN A 27 -12.19 10.19 1.35
C GLN A 27 -12.07 9.78 2.81
N THR A 28 -10.98 9.11 3.20
CA THR A 28 -10.74 8.78 4.61
C THR A 28 -10.31 10.04 5.34
N LYS A 29 -10.99 10.37 6.44
CA LYS A 29 -10.58 11.44 7.34
C LYS A 29 -9.47 10.90 8.24
N PHE A 30 -8.26 11.41 8.05
CA PHE A 30 -7.12 11.12 8.92
C PHE A 30 -6.92 12.29 9.89
N ASN A 31 -6.53 11.99 11.12
CA ASN A 31 -6.20 12.97 12.15
C ASN A 31 -4.69 13.30 12.13
N SER A 32 -3.86 12.37 11.64
CA SER A 32 -2.43 12.53 11.46
C SER A 32 -2.06 12.94 10.03
N LYS A 33 -0.88 13.55 9.92
CA LYS A 33 -0.19 13.81 8.64
C LYS A 33 0.55 12.59 8.11
N TYR A 34 0.83 11.60 8.95
CA TYR A 34 1.63 10.44 8.59
C TYR A 34 0.84 9.15 8.78
N LEU A 35 1.00 8.24 7.82
CA LEU A 35 0.27 6.98 7.79
C LEU A 35 1.23 5.83 7.54
N ASN A 36 1.26 4.87 8.46
CA ASN A 36 1.90 3.57 8.23
C ASN A 36 0.87 2.64 7.58
N VAL A 37 1.11 2.21 6.34
CA VAL A 37 0.10 1.56 5.49
C VAL A 37 0.66 0.37 4.70
N PHE A 38 -0.17 -0.66 4.51
CA PHE A 38 0.06 -1.76 3.56
C PHE A 38 -1.26 -2.30 3.02
N THR A 39 -1.23 -2.84 1.80
CA THR A 39 -2.42 -3.38 1.14
C THR A 39 -2.29 -4.89 0.93
N LYS A 40 -3.38 -5.60 1.16
CA LYS A 40 -3.52 -7.03 0.92
C LYS A 40 -4.74 -7.29 0.04
N VAL A 41 -4.69 -8.42 -0.65
CA VAL A 41 -5.87 -9.04 -1.28
C VAL A 41 -6.23 -10.28 -0.50
N SER A 42 -7.46 -10.35 -0.02
CA SER A 42 -8.01 -11.57 0.55
C SER A 42 -8.72 -12.34 -0.55
N THR A 43 -8.27 -13.55 -0.81
CA THR A 43 -8.95 -14.52 -1.68
C THR A 43 -9.58 -15.62 -0.85
N ASN A 44 -10.42 -16.45 -1.45
CA ASN A 44 -10.99 -17.63 -0.77
C ASN A 44 -9.93 -18.62 -0.25
N LYS A 45 -8.69 -18.58 -0.76
CA LYS A 45 -7.63 -19.54 -0.43
C LYS A 45 -6.53 -18.96 0.46
N SER A 46 -6.29 -17.65 0.40
CA SER A 46 -5.18 -17.00 1.08
C SER A 46 -5.31 -15.48 1.08
N THR A 47 -4.51 -14.84 1.93
CA THR A 47 -4.29 -13.40 1.90
C THR A 47 -2.93 -13.09 1.32
N ILE A 48 -2.86 -12.16 0.37
CA ILE A 48 -1.65 -11.88 -0.40
C ILE A 48 -1.25 -10.43 -0.22
N ASN A 49 0.01 -10.21 0.16
CA ASN A 49 0.57 -8.87 0.30
C ASN A 49 0.80 -8.24 -1.08
N LEU A 50 0.29 -7.01 -1.27
CA LEU A 50 0.53 -6.22 -2.47
C LEU A 50 1.66 -5.20 -2.26
N GLY A 51 2.76 -5.65 -1.66
CA GLY A 51 3.94 -4.82 -1.38
C GLY A 51 4.23 -4.64 0.11
N PRO A 52 5.38 -4.01 0.42
CA PRO A 52 5.83 -3.81 1.78
C PRO A 52 4.98 -2.76 2.52
N LYS A 53 5.13 -2.77 3.84
CA LYS A 53 4.63 -1.72 4.71
C LYS A 53 5.43 -0.43 4.49
N GLN A 54 4.74 0.70 4.37
CA GLN A 54 5.36 2.01 4.15
C GLN A 54 4.79 3.05 5.09
N ILE A 55 5.63 3.98 5.55
CA ILE A 55 5.17 5.22 6.19
C ILE A 55 5.13 6.31 5.13
N ILE A 56 3.97 6.95 4.97
CA ILE A 56 3.75 8.00 3.98
C ILE A 56 3.31 9.29 4.65
N ASN A 57 3.78 10.42 4.11
CA ASN A 57 3.28 11.75 4.40
C ASN A 57 2.05 12.03 3.54
N LEU A 58 0.89 12.15 4.18
CA LEU A 58 -0.40 12.39 3.52
C LEU A 58 -0.49 13.76 2.83
N LYS A 59 0.43 14.68 3.11
CA LYS A 59 0.57 15.95 2.37
C LYS A 59 1.44 15.84 1.12
N ASN A 60 2.22 14.76 0.98
CA ASN A 60 3.07 14.52 -0.18
C ASN A 60 2.37 13.64 -1.22
N GLN A 61 1.86 14.27 -2.29
CA GLN A 61 1.17 13.54 -3.36
C GLN A 61 2.07 12.56 -4.11
N ASN A 62 3.37 12.82 -4.18
CA ASN A 62 4.32 11.92 -4.84
C ASN A 62 4.44 10.61 -4.05
N GLU A 63 4.57 10.66 -2.73
CA GLU A 63 4.59 9.46 -1.88
C GLU A 63 3.29 8.65 -2.00
N ILE A 64 2.13 9.32 -1.98
CA ILE A 64 0.83 8.65 -2.18
C ILE A 64 0.78 7.98 -3.56
N ASN A 65 1.24 8.66 -4.61
CA ASN A 65 1.27 8.13 -5.98
C ASN A 65 2.24 6.95 -6.12
N THR A 66 3.41 7.03 -5.49
CA THR A 66 4.40 5.95 -5.45
C THR A 66 3.82 4.73 -4.75
N TYR A 67 3.22 4.90 -3.58
CA TYR A 67 2.55 3.80 -2.87
C TYR A 67 1.48 3.13 -3.73
N LYS A 68 0.59 3.91 -4.35
CA LYS A 68 -0.44 3.37 -5.27
C LYS A 68 0.18 2.59 -6.43
N THR A 69 1.26 3.11 -7.01
CA THR A 69 1.95 2.46 -8.13
C THR A 69 2.59 1.14 -7.71
N LEU A 70 3.24 1.10 -6.54
CA LEU A 70 3.82 -0.12 -5.97
C LEU A 70 2.77 -1.21 -5.74
N VAL A 71 1.64 -0.85 -5.13
CA VAL A 71 0.53 -1.79 -4.90
C VAL A 71 -0.03 -2.34 -6.22
N ILE A 72 -0.19 -1.48 -7.22
CA ILE A 72 -0.71 -1.88 -8.54
C ILE A 72 0.29 -2.78 -9.27
N ASN A 73 1.57 -2.43 -9.27
CA ASN A 73 2.61 -3.23 -9.91
C ASN A 73 2.76 -4.58 -9.21
N SER A 74 2.72 -4.61 -7.88
CA SER A 74 2.70 -5.86 -7.11
C SER A 74 1.52 -6.74 -7.52
N PHE A 75 0.31 -6.17 -7.63
CA PHE A 75 -0.86 -6.91 -8.11
C PHE A 75 -0.70 -7.45 -9.54
N LEU A 76 -0.07 -6.69 -10.44
CA LEU A 76 0.13 -7.10 -11.84
C LEU A 76 1.19 -8.21 -11.99
N ASN A 77 2.21 -8.20 -11.14
CA ASN A 77 3.32 -9.16 -11.18
C ASN A 77 2.99 -10.49 -10.48
N GLN A 78 1.86 -10.55 -9.76
CA GLN A 78 1.47 -11.76 -9.06
C GLN A 78 0.71 -12.73 -9.97
N GLU A 79 1.08 -14.01 -9.92
CA GLU A 79 0.52 -15.08 -10.75
C GLU A 79 -0.99 -15.31 -10.57
N PHE A 80 -1.60 -14.79 -9.51
CA PHE A 80 -3.00 -15.05 -9.17
C PHE A 80 -4.00 -14.07 -9.79
N LYS A 81 -3.58 -13.12 -10.64
CA LYS A 81 -4.50 -12.20 -11.35
C LYS A 81 -5.68 -12.93 -12.00
N ASN A 82 -5.43 -14.15 -12.52
CA ASN A 82 -6.44 -15.01 -13.18
C ASN A 82 -7.33 -15.79 -12.20
N LYS A 83 -6.97 -15.85 -10.91
CA LYS A 83 -7.67 -16.60 -9.85
C LYS A 83 -8.60 -15.72 -9.01
N THR A 84 -8.61 -14.41 -9.25
CA THR A 84 -9.48 -13.50 -8.49
C THR A 84 -10.95 -13.68 -8.87
N ASN A 85 -11.84 -13.54 -7.89
CA ASN A 85 -13.30 -13.62 -8.05
C ASN A 85 -13.98 -12.42 -7.37
N ASN A 86 -15.32 -12.35 -7.46
CA ASN A 86 -16.10 -11.23 -6.92
C ASN A 86 -16.29 -11.28 -5.38
N LYS A 87 -15.94 -12.39 -4.72
CA LYS A 87 -15.95 -12.53 -3.26
C LYS A 87 -14.61 -12.11 -2.62
N ASP A 88 -13.59 -11.88 -3.44
CA ASP A 88 -12.30 -11.41 -2.94
C ASP A 88 -12.41 -9.98 -2.41
N LEU A 89 -11.51 -9.62 -1.50
CA LEU A 89 -11.53 -8.33 -0.80
C LEU A 89 -10.20 -7.61 -1.00
N ILE A 90 -10.26 -6.28 -1.12
CA ILE A 90 -9.10 -5.43 -0.94
C ILE A 90 -9.08 -5.00 0.54
N LEU A 91 -7.97 -5.27 1.20
CA LEU A 91 -7.76 -4.94 2.61
C LEU A 91 -6.63 -3.91 2.70
N ILE A 92 -6.96 -2.70 3.16
CA ILE A 92 -5.97 -1.64 3.38
C ILE A 92 -5.77 -1.50 4.89
N TYR A 93 -4.61 -1.92 5.37
CA TYR A 93 -4.23 -1.85 6.76
C TYR A 93 -3.48 -0.55 6.99
N TYR A 94 -3.85 0.20 8.02
CA TYR A 94 -3.17 1.45 8.34
C TYR A 94 -3.15 1.79 9.83
N ILE A 95 -2.17 2.59 10.20
CA ILE A 95 -1.99 3.18 11.52
C ILE A 95 -1.56 4.64 11.30
N GLU A 96 -2.29 5.56 11.90
CA GLU A 96 -1.87 6.96 11.96
C GLU A 96 -0.67 7.07 12.90
N THR A 97 0.40 7.73 12.44
CA THR A 97 1.68 7.78 13.15
C THR A 97 2.19 9.20 13.30
N ASP A 98 3.21 9.43 14.10
CA ASP A 98 3.83 10.75 14.30
C ASP A 98 4.96 11.05 13.30
N LYS A 99 5.49 12.28 13.39
CA LYS A 99 6.61 12.75 12.58
C LYS A 99 7.90 11.98 12.87
N GLU A 100 8.16 11.66 14.14
CA GLU A 100 9.38 10.96 14.54
C GLU A 100 9.48 9.58 13.87
N SER A 101 8.38 8.83 13.84
CA SER A 101 8.29 7.55 13.14
C SER A 101 8.56 7.68 11.64
N TYR A 102 8.02 8.74 11.02
CA TYR A 102 8.27 9.04 9.61
C TYR A 102 9.74 9.40 9.36
N ASP A 103 10.33 10.29 10.17
CA ASP A 103 11.72 10.71 10.02
C ASP A 103 12.67 9.51 10.19
N ASN A 104 12.41 8.61 11.15
CA ASN A 104 13.16 7.38 11.35
C ASN A 104 13.04 6.42 10.16
N TYR A 105 11.84 6.28 9.58
CA TYR A 105 11.62 5.48 8.38
C TYR A 105 12.38 6.02 7.16
N ILE A 106 12.38 7.34 6.95
CA ILE A 106 13.14 7.96 5.86
C ILE A 106 14.64 7.74 6.06
N LYS A 107 15.17 7.94 7.27
CA LYS A 107 16.58 7.64 7.58
C LYS A 107 16.95 6.18 7.28
N GLN A 108 16.09 5.23 7.65
CA GLN A 108 16.33 3.81 7.35
C GLN A 108 16.39 3.53 5.85
N ILE A 109 15.50 4.13 5.06
CA ILE A 109 15.52 3.97 3.60
C ILE A 109 16.76 4.61 2.98
N SER A 110 17.13 5.82 3.41
CA SER A 110 18.34 6.50 2.93
C SER A 110 19.58 5.65 3.21
N ASN A 111 19.75 5.17 4.44
CA ASN A 111 20.90 4.34 4.81
C ASN A 111 20.94 3.01 4.03
N LEU A 112 19.78 2.40 3.72
CA LEU A 112 19.72 1.20 2.90
C LEU A 112 20.18 1.48 1.46
N ASN A 113 19.77 2.61 0.88
CA ASN A 113 20.19 2.99 -0.47
C ASN A 113 21.70 3.30 -0.53
N ASP A 114 22.24 3.97 0.50
CA ASP A 114 23.67 4.26 0.57
C ASP A 114 24.49 2.95 0.69
N SER A 115 24.03 2.01 1.52
CA SER A 115 24.70 0.70 1.68
C SER A 115 24.70 -0.18 0.43
N LEU A 116 23.69 -0.05 -0.44
CA LEU A 116 23.61 -0.79 -1.70
C LEU A 116 24.54 -0.20 -2.77
N LEU A 117 24.82 1.10 -2.71
CA LEU A 117 25.75 1.77 -3.62
C LEU A 117 27.22 1.49 -3.26
N ASP A 118 27.55 1.36 -1.98
CA ASP A 118 28.91 1.01 -1.52
C ASP A 118 29.29 -0.46 -1.75
N SER A 119 28.32 -1.36 -1.86
CA SER A 119 28.57 -2.81 -2.12
C SER A 119 28.75 -3.17 -3.61
N GLY A 120 28.83 -2.15 -4.48
CA GLY A 120 28.90 -2.30 -5.94
C GLY A 120 30.30 -2.11 -6.55
N GLU A 121 31.37 -2.14 -5.75
CA GLU A 121 32.78 -2.11 -6.20
C GLU A 121 33.45 -3.49 -6.19
#